data_AF-A0A8T5QKL9-F1
#
_entry.id   AF-A0A8T5QKL9-F1
#
_cell.length_a   1.000
_cell.length_b   1.000
_cell.length_c   1.000
_cell.angle_alpha   90.00
_cell.angle_beta   90.00
_cell.angle_gamma   90.00
#
_symmetry.space_group_name_H-M   'P 1'
#
loop_
_entity.id
_entity.type
_entity.pdbx_description
1 polymer ?
#
loop_
_entity_poly.entity_id
_entity_poly.type
_entity_poly.pdbx_seq_one_letter_code
_entity_poly.pdbx_strand_id
1 'polypeptide(L)'
;LIYDNQRKENVIDEDTYQFKKNNIPALIESISVKKEMKNDPIGVFKKLQDSKNYPNIIGELRDGFFDDAKKRSRPIIKEQMDNYLIAAADGKDIGIDIDAVKTILRPDDYESFLEKHDSIKDTIGLIKEINLSSIDQNQKIIEGIELRDESYGLDKKKKQLVLEAAKNQQKALEVDPVAFILNTNDKIKTAFNDYVTEEDENVRRDYKKLYIEKLVENQKNLKLNKSDIRVMSKSEADNIVEQYINSDANERLGILDSISKDYGNYNDYAMMELSKAGLPITAEFSSYFNDINLANKLLSIDTKEERDNLKQFLKDNVVGTDTGKSFNDVRDQIATSDAISKFEQAIFTANKIDTGLATKKTNDMRDVLTFYAINEMRANGIDKFDKAIESAVNLIKNNFDIQEDYFIPRIYNGKPVNSIQIERIKNKADITQKYYLDKFELQPFKSNNPDSPDSEINEEFKYQLQNSSKWVNATDGSGLILGIDLRDGSFAPVKTKDNKDIKIDFDDTTYRVSGISLDIEEGLRKEKTKQTEMQIESLKGFIPR
;
A
#
# COMPACT_ATOMS: atom_id res chain seq x y z
N LEU A 1 -47.01 68.41 15.49
CA LEU A 1 -47.81 68.23 16.71
C LEU A 1 -46.96 68.37 17.98
N ILE A 2 -45.91 67.56 18.20
CA ILE A 2 -45.13 67.55 19.47
C ILE A 2 -44.51 68.91 19.84
N TYR A 3 -43.77 69.57 18.95
CA TYR A 3 -43.17 70.89 19.23
C TYR A 3 -44.10 72.08 18.93
N ASP A 4 -45.23 71.81 18.29
CA ASP A 4 -46.15 72.84 17.80
C ASP A 4 -46.96 73.47 18.94
N ASN A 5 -47.31 72.66 19.96
CA ASN A 5 -47.93 73.15 21.19
C ASN A 5 -46.94 73.94 22.04
N GLN A 6 -45.69 73.47 22.17
CA GLN A 6 -44.63 74.18 22.91
C GLN A 6 -44.30 75.56 22.31
N ARG A 7 -44.33 75.67 20.97
CA ARG A 7 -44.21 76.95 20.27
C ARG A 7 -45.41 77.88 20.54
N LYS A 8 -46.64 77.35 20.43
CA LYS A 8 -47.89 78.12 20.65
C LYS A 8 -48.06 78.59 22.10
N GLU A 9 -47.48 77.86 23.05
CA GLU A 9 -47.44 78.19 24.48
C GLU A 9 -46.21 79.04 24.86
N ASN A 10 -45.41 79.51 23.89
CA ASN A 10 -44.16 80.29 24.08
C ASN A 10 -43.11 79.61 24.99
N VAL A 11 -43.13 78.27 25.08
CA VAL A 11 -42.15 77.48 25.85
C VAL A 11 -40.82 77.37 25.10
N ILE A 12 -40.84 77.47 23.77
CA ILE A 12 -39.66 77.51 22.91
C ILE A 12 -39.82 78.63 21.87
N ASP A 13 -38.72 79.30 21.52
CA ASP A 13 -38.71 80.29 20.43
C ASP A 13 -38.79 79.64 19.03
N GLU A 14 -38.99 80.47 18.01
CA GLU A 14 -39.12 80.02 16.62
C GLU A 14 -37.87 79.28 16.13
N ASP A 15 -36.69 79.78 16.47
CA ASP A 15 -35.42 79.22 16.03
C ASP A 15 -35.22 77.81 16.63
N THR A 16 -35.55 77.63 17.90
CA THR A 16 -35.55 76.34 18.60
C THR A 16 -36.61 75.39 18.03
N TYR A 17 -37.79 75.90 17.67
CA TYR A 17 -38.83 75.10 17.03
C TYR A 17 -38.39 74.59 15.65
N GLN A 18 -37.84 75.46 14.79
CA GLN A 18 -37.37 75.09 13.47
C GLN A 18 -36.18 74.12 13.56
N PHE A 19 -35.25 74.35 14.50
CA PHE A 19 -34.15 73.44 14.78
C PHE A 19 -34.65 72.04 15.20
N LYS A 20 -35.59 71.96 16.16
CA LYS A 20 -36.14 70.68 16.61
C LYS A 20 -36.96 69.97 15.53
N LYS A 21 -37.72 70.71 14.71
CA LYS A 21 -38.52 70.16 13.60
C LYS A 21 -37.63 69.58 12.50
N ASN A 22 -36.58 70.30 12.12
CA ASN A 22 -35.65 69.86 11.06
C ASN A 22 -34.82 68.64 11.50
N ASN A 23 -34.63 68.41 12.80
CA ASN A 23 -33.91 67.25 13.35
C ASN A 23 -34.77 65.99 13.56
N ILE A 24 -36.09 66.03 13.34
CA ILE A 24 -36.98 64.86 13.51
C ILE A 24 -36.57 63.67 12.62
N PRO A 25 -36.24 63.83 11.32
CA PRO A 25 -35.80 62.72 10.48
C PRO A 25 -34.54 62.03 11.00
N ALA A 26 -33.55 62.80 11.45
CA ALA A 26 -32.32 62.27 12.05
C ALA A 26 -32.60 61.48 13.35
N LEU A 27 -33.55 61.95 14.16
CA LEU A 27 -33.98 61.24 15.38
C LEU A 27 -34.65 59.89 15.08
N ILE A 28 -35.51 59.85 14.06
CA ILE A 28 -36.19 58.62 13.63
C ILE A 28 -35.15 57.61 13.10
N GLU A 29 -34.24 58.04 12.22
CA GLU A 29 -33.18 57.18 11.71
C GLU A 29 -32.25 56.70 12.84
N SER A 30 -31.92 57.56 13.80
CA SER A 30 -31.13 57.20 14.98
C SER A 30 -31.77 56.07 15.80
N ILE A 31 -33.09 56.08 15.96
CA ILE A 31 -33.82 55.00 16.63
C ILE A 31 -33.76 53.71 15.80
N SER A 32 -33.93 53.80 14.48
CA SER A 32 -33.83 52.66 13.57
C SER A 32 -32.43 52.03 13.60
N VAL A 33 -31.38 52.84 13.50
CA VAL A 33 -29.98 52.40 13.59
C VAL A 33 -29.72 51.70 14.92
N LYS A 34 -30.15 52.28 16.06
CA LYS A 34 -29.98 51.64 17.38
C LYS A 34 -30.70 50.29 17.47
N LYS A 35 -31.89 50.18 16.87
CA LYS A 35 -32.67 48.93 16.86
C LYS A 35 -32.00 47.87 15.98
N GLU A 36 -31.59 48.22 14.76
CA GLU A 36 -30.90 47.32 13.85
C GLU A 36 -29.56 46.86 14.42
N MET A 37 -28.78 47.78 15.01
CA MET A 37 -27.46 47.51 15.56
C MET A 37 -27.49 46.54 16.76
N LYS A 38 -28.63 46.39 17.43
CA LYS A 38 -28.81 45.37 18.47
C LYS A 38 -28.81 43.95 17.90
N ASN A 39 -29.31 43.77 16.67
CA ASN A 39 -29.51 42.47 16.06
C ASN A 39 -28.43 42.14 15.02
N ASP A 40 -27.97 43.14 14.27
CA ASP A 40 -26.97 42.99 13.21
C ASP A 40 -26.02 44.20 13.19
N PRO A 41 -25.08 44.28 14.15
CA PRO A 41 -24.12 45.38 14.19
C PRO A 41 -23.16 45.38 12.99
N ILE A 42 -22.88 44.22 12.37
CA ILE A 42 -22.00 44.11 11.20
C ILE A 42 -22.70 44.68 9.97
N GLY A 43 -23.96 44.32 9.74
CA GLY A 43 -24.76 44.89 8.65
C GLY A 43 -24.99 46.38 8.81
N VAL A 44 -25.25 46.87 10.03
CA VAL A 44 -25.35 48.31 10.29
C VAL A 44 -24.03 49.03 10.03
N PHE A 45 -22.89 48.47 10.43
CA PHE A 45 -21.57 49.01 10.12
C PHE A 45 -21.38 49.19 8.60
N LYS A 46 -21.70 48.16 7.79
CA LYS A 46 -21.61 48.22 6.33
C LYS A 46 -22.56 49.25 5.73
N LYS A 47 -23.82 49.29 6.18
CA LYS A 47 -24.80 50.28 5.72
C LYS A 47 -24.29 51.70 5.97
N LEU A 48 -23.72 51.96 7.15
CA LEU A 48 -23.18 53.28 7.50
C LEU A 48 -21.98 53.73 6.64
N GLN A 49 -21.32 52.83 5.91
CA GLN A 49 -20.26 53.21 4.94
C GLN A 49 -20.80 53.90 3.68
N ASP A 50 -22.06 53.63 3.30
CA ASP A 50 -22.72 54.28 2.16
C ASP A 50 -23.68 55.37 2.66
N SER A 51 -23.39 56.62 2.32
CA SER A 51 -24.19 57.79 2.72
C SER A 51 -25.63 57.76 2.20
N LYS A 52 -25.95 56.92 1.22
CA LYS A 52 -27.33 56.67 0.78
C LYS A 52 -28.16 55.96 1.85
N ASN A 53 -27.52 55.17 2.71
CA ASN A 53 -28.17 54.55 3.85
C ASN A 53 -28.12 55.50 5.05
N TYR A 54 -29.30 55.78 5.62
CA TYR A 54 -29.52 56.76 6.67
C TYR A 54 -29.04 58.18 6.27
N PRO A 55 -29.66 58.78 5.24
CA PRO A 55 -29.20 60.05 4.66
C PRO A 55 -29.32 61.24 5.63
N ASN A 56 -30.13 61.13 6.69
CA ASN A 56 -30.29 62.19 7.69
C ASN A 56 -29.32 62.03 8.87
N ILE A 57 -28.55 60.93 8.93
CA ILE A 57 -27.46 60.73 9.89
C ILE A 57 -26.15 61.14 9.22
N ILE A 58 -25.66 62.34 9.57
CA ILE A 58 -24.48 62.98 8.98
C ILE A 58 -23.47 63.45 10.04
N GLY A 59 -22.25 63.73 9.60
CA GLY A 59 -21.18 64.30 10.44
C GLY A 59 -20.91 63.47 11.70
N GLU A 60 -20.71 64.15 12.83
CA GLU A 60 -20.38 63.54 14.12
C GLU A 60 -21.40 62.49 14.59
N LEU A 61 -22.68 62.65 14.25
CA LEU A 61 -23.71 61.68 14.61
C LEU A 61 -23.53 60.36 13.85
N ARG A 62 -23.09 60.44 12.59
CA ARG A 62 -22.78 59.25 11.79
C ARG A 62 -21.52 58.58 12.31
N ASP A 63 -20.49 59.36 12.62
CA ASP A 63 -19.22 58.85 13.17
C ASP A 63 -19.45 58.13 14.50
N GLY A 64 -20.29 58.70 15.38
CA GLY A 64 -20.67 58.06 16.64
C GLY A 64 -21.37 56.70 16.45
N PHE A 65 -22.32 56.62 15.51
CA PHE A 65 -22.97 55.33 15.20
C PHE A 65 -22.03 54.35 14.51
N PHE A 66 -21.10 54.84 13.70
CA PHE A 66 -20.09 54.03 13.04
C PHE A 66 -19.16 53.37 14.06
N ASP A 67 -18.67 54.13 15.04
CA ASP A 67 -17.83 53.63 16.13
C ASP A 67 -18.57 52.67 17.04
N ASP A 68 -19.83 52.95 17.37
CA ASP A 68 -20.67 52.05 18.17
C ASP A 68 -20.93 50.73 17.43
N ALA A 69 -21.24 50.77 16.13
CA ALA A 69 -21.41 49.58 15.30
C ALA A 69 -20.11 48.78 15.24
N LYS A 70 -18.98 49.46 14.98
CA LYS A 70 -17.65 48.83 14.96
C LYS A 70 -17.32 48.14 16.29
N LYS A 71 -17.57 48.82 17.42
CA LYS A 71 -17.31 48.30 18.76
C LYS A 71 -18.14 47.06 19.08
N ARG A 72 -19.41 47.03 18.68
CA ARG A 72 -20.32 45.88 18.87
C ARG A 72 -20.02 44.72 17.93
N SER A 73 -19.53 45.00 16.73
CA SER A 73 -19.17 43.98 15.73
C SER A 73 -17.88 43.23 16.06
N ARG A 74 -16.91 43.88 16.73
CA ARG A 74 -15.61 43.26 17.09
C ARG A 74 -15.71 41.89 17.76
N PRO A 75 -16.46 41.69 18.87
CA PRO A 75 -16.54 40.37 19.51
C PRO A 75 -17.16 39.31 18.60
N ILE A 76 -18.17 39.67 17.80
CA ILE A 76 -18.84 38.74 16.87
C ILE A 76 -17.86 38.30 15.78
N ILE A 77 -17.08 39.23 15.23
CA ILE A 77 -16.06 38.91 14.23
C ILE A 77 -14.95 38.04 14.80
N LYS A 78 -14.49 38.30 16.05
CA LYS A 78 -13.49 37.45 16.70
C LYS A 78 -13.99 36.00 16.87
N GLU A 79 -15.24 35.83 17.29
CA GLU A 79 -15.86 34.50 17.38
C GLU A 79 -15.98 33.82 16.00
N GLN A 80 -16.38 34.55 14.96
CA GLN A 80 -16.43 34.03 13.59
C GLN A 80 -15.05 33.60 13.08
N MET A 81 -13.98 34.34 13.40
CA MET A 81 -12.61 33.99 13.05
C MET A 81 -12.12 32.74 13.76
N ASP A 82 -12.38 32.63 15.06
CA ASP A 82 -11.99 31.45 15.85
C ASP A 82 -12.67 30.19 15.30
N ASN A 83 -13.98 30.28 15.00
CA ASN A 83 -14.72 29.19 14.36
C ASN A 83 -14.18 28.86 12.96
N TYR A 84 -13.81 29.88 12.18
CA TYR A 84 -13.22 29.68 10.85
C TYR A 84 -11.86 28.99 10.92
N LEU A 85 -10.98 29.39 11.85
CA LEU A 85 -9.68 28.75 12.07
C LEU A 85 -9.83 27.29 12.52
N ILE A 86 -10.80 27.00 13.41
CA ILE A 86 -11.10 25.62 13.84
C ILE A 86 -11.57 24.78 12.64
N ALA A 87 -12.52 25.28 11.85
CA ALA A 87 -13.00 24.60 10.67
C ALA A 87 -11.89 24.39 9.63
N ALA A 88 -11.05 25.40 9.39
CA ALA A 88 -9.93 25.32 8.48
C ALA A 88 -8.92 24.26 8.91
N ALA A 89 -8.66 24.11 10.22
CA ALA A 89 -7.80 23.05 10.75
C ALA A 89 -8.34 21.64 10.48
N ASP A 90 -9.67 21.49 10.40
CA ASP A 90 -10.34 20.26 9.97
C ASP A 90 -10.46 20.14 8.43
N GLY A 91 -9.85 21.05 7.67
CA GLY A 91 -9.92 21.10 6.21
C GLY A 91 -11.28 21.55 5.65
N LYS A 92 -12.12 22.20 6.47
CA LYS A 92 -13.45 22.69 6.09
C LYS A 92 -13.42 24.20 5.87
N ASP A 93 -14.07 24.64 4.80
CA ASP A 93 -14.34 26.06 4.56
C ASP A 93 -15.79 26.37 4.94
N ILE A 94 -15.98 27.12 6.03
CA ILE A 94 -17.31 27.58 6.49
C ILE A 94 -17.63 29.01 6.03
N GLY A 95 -16.72 29.63 5.27
CA GLY A 95 -16.81 31.02 4.83
C GLY A 95 -16.60 32.03 5.95
N ILE A 96 -15.87 33.11 5.66
CA ILE A 96 -15.75 34.28 6.54
C ILE A 96 -15.68 35.54 5.69
N ASP A 97 -16.28 36.62 6.19
CA ASP A 97 -16.24 37.93 5.53
C ASP A 97 -14.91 38.66 5.83
N ILE A 98 -13.90 38.39 5.02
CA ILE A 98 -12.55 38.95 5.18
C ILE A 98 -12.56 40.49 5.14
N ASP A 99 -13.43 41.10 4.34
CA ASP A 99 -13.55 42.56 4.25
C ASP A 99 -14.07 43.16 5.56
N ALA A 100 -15.07 42.51 6.18
CA ALA A 100 -15.57 42.89 7.50
C ALA A 100 -14.48 42.72 8.57
N VAL A 101 -13.73 41.61 8.54
CA VAL A 101 -12.63 41.35 9.48
C VAL A 101 -11.58 42.47 9.40
N LYS A 102 -11.11 42.80 8.18
CA LYS A 102 -10.08 43.82 7.93
C LYS A 102 -10.50 45.22 8.38
N THR A 103 -11.77 45.59 8.19
CA THR A 103 -12.26 46.96 8.44
C THR A 103 -12.71 47.20 9.88
N ILE A 104 -13.22 46.17 10.57
CA ILE A 104 -13.79 46.30 11.92
C ILE A 104 -12.74 46.08 13.02
N LEU A 105 -11.78 45.17 12.78
CA LEU A 105 -10.73 44.88 13.75
C LEU A 105 -9.65 45.97 13.79
N ARG A 106 -8.78 45.83 14.80
CA ARG A 106 -7.51 46.57 14.84
C ARG A 106 -6.54 45.90 13.86
N PRO A 107 -5.61 46.65 13.24
CA PRO A 107 -4.61 46.08 12.35
C PRO A 107 -3.90 44.86 12.94
N ASP A 108 -3.40 44.94 14.18
CA ASP A 108 -2.69 43.82 14.84
C ASP A 108 -3.56 42.55 15.02
N ASP A 109 -4.87 42.72 15.32
CA ASP A 109 -5.80 41.59 15.46
C ASP A 109 -6.05 40.90 14.09
N TYR A 110 -6.10 41.69 13.01
CA TYR A 110 -6.28 41.18 11.65
C TYR A 110 -5.04 40.44 11.16
N GLU A 111 -3.85 41.03 11.34
CA GLU A 111 -2.58 40.40 10.96
C GLU A 111 -2.37 39.08 11.72
N SER A 112 -2.66 39.04 13.03
CA SER A 112 -2.56 37.80 13.83
C SER A 112 -3.48 36.69 13.31
N PHE A 113 -4.65 37.04 12.77
CA PHE A 113 -5.56 36.07 12.18
C PHE A 113 -5.07 35.53 10.85
N LEU A 114 -4.59 36.40 9.97
CA LEU A 114 -4.00 35.98 8.70
C LEU A 114 -2.83 35.04 8.93
N GLU A 115 -1.95 35.36 9.88
CA GLU A 115 -0.81 34.51 10.23
C GLU A 115 -1.23 33.12 10.71
N LYS A 116 -2.24 33.03 11.59
CA LYS A 116 -2.78 31.75 12.05
C LYS A 116 -3.44 30.96 10.93
N HIS A 117 -4.23 31.62 10.10
CA HIS A 117 -4.92 31.00 8.97
C HIS A 117 -3.91 30.43 7.96
N ASP A 118 -2.91 31.22 7.60
CA ASP A 118 -1.87 30.81 6.64
C ASP A 118 -1.03 29.68 7.22
N SER A 119 -0.70 29.73 8.51
CA SER A 119 -0.03 28.63 9.22
C SER A 119 -0.83 27.32 9.17
N ILE A 120 -2.15 27.37 9.35
CA ILE A 120 -3.03 26.19 9.24
C ILE A 120 -3.02 25.64 7.81
N LYS A 121 -3.23 26.50 6.82
CA LYS A 121 -3.26 26.12 5.41
C LYS A 121 -1.95 25.48 4.95
N ASP A 122 -0.84 26.08 5.35
CA ASP A 122 0.50 25.59 5.10
C ASP A 122 0.75 24.24 5.80
N THR A 123 0.33 24.10 7.07
CA THR A 123 0.40 22.81 7.79
C THR A 123 -0.37 21.71 7.05
N ILE A 124 -1.58 21.99 6.56
CA ILE A 124 -2.37 21.03 5.76
C ILE A 124 -1.67 20.70 4.45
N GLY A 125 -1.10 21.70 3.78
CA GLY A 125 -0.29 21.51 2.57
C GLY A 125 0.87 20.56 2.80
N LEU A 126 1.64 20.78 3.86
CA LEU A 126 2.76 19.92 4.25
C LEU A 126 2.32 18.52 4.63
N ILE A 127 1.22 18.35 5.35
CA ILE A 127 0.69 17.01 5.68
C ILE A 127 0.31 16.25 4.40
N LYS A 128 -0.30 16.92 3.42
CA LYS A 128 -0.56 16.31 2.10
C LYS A 128 0.74 15.94 1.39
N GLU A 129 1.75 16.81 1.43
CA GLU A 129 3.05 16.54 0.84
C GLU A 129 3.73 15.33 1.50
N ILE A 130 3.70 15.24 2.84
CA ILE A 130 4.18 14.10 3.62
C ILE A 130 3.52 12.81 3.13
N ASN A 131 2.18 12.78 3.09
CA ASN A 131 1.44 11.57 2.72
C ASN A 131 1.76 11.06 1.30
N LEU A 132 2.21 11.94 0.40
CA LEU A 132 2.57 11.62 -0.98
C LEU A 132 4.07 11.40 -1.19
N SER A 133 4.89 11.65 -0.16
CA SER A 133 6.35 11.60 -0.22
C SER A 133 6.91 10.33 0.40
N SER A 134 8.11 9.94 -0.03
CA SER A 134 8.86 8.85 0.59
C SER A 134 9.36 9.21 2.00
N ILE A 135 9.65 8.20 2.82
CA ILE A 135 10.11 8.39 4.21
C ILE A 135 11.37 9.28 4.27
N ASP A 136 12.31 9.14 3.33
CA ASP A 136 13.52 9.98 3.26
C ASP A 136 13.20 11.46 2.96
N GLN A 137 12.17 11.70 2.15
CA GLN A 137 11.72 13.05 1.81
C GLN A 137 10.98 13.70 2.98
N ASN A 138 10.23 12.92 3.75
CA ASN A 138 9.52 13.42 4.93
C ASN A 138 10.46 14.07 5.93
N GLN A 139 11.62 13.47 6.17
CA GLN A 139 12.62 14.05 7.06
C GLN A 139 13.08 15.43 6.56
N LYS A 140 13.33 15.57 5.26
CA LYS A 140 13.71 16.87 4.65
C LYS A 140 12.60 17.91 4.77
N ILE A 141 11.34 17.51 4.55
CA ILE A 141 10.18 18.39 4.70
C ILE A 141 10.08 18.90 6.14
N ILE A 142 10.21 18.01 7.13
CA ILE A 142 10.14 18.36 8.56
C ILE A 142 11.32 19.26 8.97
N GLU A 143 12.53 18.95 8.51
CA GLU A 143 13.73 19.73 8.81
C GLU A 143 13.66 21.13 8.19
N GLY A 144 13.08 21.26 7.00
CA GLY A 144 12.86 22.53 6.30
C GLY A 144 11.84 23.47 6.95
N ILE A 145 11.10 23.03 7.98
CA ILE A 145 10.24 23.91 8.77
C ILE A 145 11.12 24.74 9.70
N GLU A 146 11.32 26.01 9.32
CA GLU A 146 11.99 27.04 10.11
C GLU A 146 11.17 27.41 11.36
N LEU A 147 11.87 27.68 12.46
CA LEU A 147 11.27 28.18 13.71
C LEU A 147 11.66 29.65 13.87
N ARG A 148 10.78 30.56 13.47
CA ARG A 148 11.05 32.00 13.54
C ARG A 148 10.78 32.51 14.96
N ASP A 149 11.60 33.43 15.46
CA ASP A 149 11.46 33.96 16.83
C ASP A 149 10.09 34.63 17.05
N GLU A 150 9.61 35.37 16.05
CA GLU A 150 8.32 36.08 16.08
C GLU A 150 7.07 35.18 16.10
N SER A 151 7.20 33.95 15.59
CA SER A 151 6.09 32.99 15.45
C SER A 151 6.42 31.60 16.01
N TYR A 152 7.41 31.54 16.90
CA TYR A 152 8.01 30.29 17.40
C TYR A 152 6.98 29.28 17.90
N GLY A 153 5.95 29.74 18.62
CA GLY A 153 4.89 28.87 19.14
C GLY A 153 4.05 28.22 18.03
N LEU A 154 3.72 28.96 16.98
CA LEU A 154 2.96 28.47 15.82
C LEU A 154 3.83 27.52 14.99
N ASP A 155 5.05 27.94 14.66
CA ASP A 155 6.00 27.16 13.86
C ASP A 155 6.36 25.84 14.56
N LYS A 156 6.55 25.85 15.88
CA LYS A 156 6.77 24.63 16.69
C LYS A 156 5.58 23.68 16.64
N LYS A 157 4.36 24.20 16.79
CA LYS A 157 3.13 23.39 16.72
C LYS A 157 2.94 22.79 15.32
N LYS A 158 3.16 23.58 14.28
CA LYS A 158 3.19 23.12 12.87
C LYS A 158 4.17 21.98 12.69
N LYS A 159 5.43 22.15 13.13
CA LYS A 159 6.46 21.11 13.03
C LYS A 159 6.09 19.82 13.76
N GLN A 160 5.46 19.92 14.93
CA GLN A 160 4.96 18.76 15.67
C GLN A 160 3.86 18.01 14.93
N LEU A 161 2.87 18.72 14.37
CA LEU A 161 1.78 18.10 13.60
C LEU A 161 2.30 17.41 12.33
N VAL A 162 3.23 18.03 11.60
CA VAL A 162 3.86 17.42 10.42
C VAL A 162 4.68 16.18 10.80
N LEU A 163 5.39 16.21 11.94
CA LEU A 163 6.12 15.05 12.47
C LEU A 163 5.17 13.90 12.84
N GLU A 164 4.03 14.20 13.48
CA GLU A 164 3.01 13.20 13.80
C GLU A 164 2.38 12.59 12.54
N ALA A 165 2.10 13.41 11.53
CA ALA A 165 1.61 12.94 10.23
C ALA A 165 2.60 11.97 9.58
N ALA A 166 3.89 12.27 9.57
CA ALA A 166 4.91 11.37 9.02
C ALA A 166 4.99 10.03 9.76
N LYS A 167 4.87 10.04 11.10
CA LYS A 167 4.80 8.81 11.91
C LYS A 167 3.54 8.00 11.62
N ASN A 168 2.39 8.67 11.45
CA ASN A 168 1.13 8.02 11.15
C ASN A 168 1.13 7.41 9.75
N GLN A 169 1.69 8.12 8.76
CA GLN A 169 1.89 7.59 7.41
C GLN A 169 2.73 6.31 7.45
N GLN A 170 3.88 6.30 8.12
CA GLN A 170 4.74 5.12 8.20
C GLN A 170 3.96 3.91 8.76
N LYS A 171 3.29 4.08 9.90
CA LYS A 171 2.48 3.01 10.50
C LYS A 171 1.35 2.54 9.60
N ALA A 172 0.67 3.46 8.92
CA ALA A 172 -0.44 3.12 8.03
C ALA A 172 0.03 2.34 6.80
N LEU A 173 1.18 2.71 6.21
CA LEU A 173 1.79 2.00 5.10
C LEU A 173 2.27 0.58 5.49
N GLU A 174 2.71 0.38 6.73
CA GLU A 174 3.07 -0.95 7.25
C GLU A 174 1.84 -1.87 7.44
N VAL A 175 0.68 -1.30 7.79
CA VAL A 175 -0.55 -2.05 8.08
C VAL A 175 -1.35 -2.36 6.82
N ASP A 176 -1.70 -1.34 6.05
CA ASP A 176 -2.47 -1.45 4.81
C ASP A 176 -2.13 -0.28 3.88
N PRO A 177 -1.10 -0.43 3.02
CA PRO A 177 -0.65 0.65 2.15
C PRO A 177 -1.71 1.05 1.13
N VAL A 178 -2.56 0.12 0.69
CA VAL A 178 -3.62 0.39 -0.29
C VAL A 178 -4.69 1.27 0.34
N ALA A 179 -5.18 0.93 1.53
CA ALA A 179 -6.16 1.74 2.24
C ALA A 179 -5.61 3.14 2.57
N PHE A 180 -4.34 3.25 2.94
CA PHE A 180 -3.71 4.55 3.17
C PHE A 180 -3.67 5.41 1.90
N ILE A 181 -3.22 4.84 0.77
CA ILE A 181 -3.11 5.55 -0.51
C ILE A 181 -4.49 5.98 -1.00
N LEU A 182 -5.51 5.13 -0.92
CA LEU A 182 -6.88 5.49 -1.31
C LEU A 182 -7.45 6.64 -0.48
N ASN A 183 -7.00 6.81 0.76
CA ASN A 183 -7.45 7.89 1.63
C ASN A 183 -6.67 9.21 1.45
N THR A 184 -5.45 9.15 0.93
CA THR A 184 -4.53 10.30 0.89
C THR A 184 -4.14 10.76 -0.50
N ASN A 185 -4.35 9.93 -1.54
CA ASN A 185 -3.99 10.22 -2.91
C ASN A 185 -5.23 10.26 -3.82
N ASP A 186 -5.73 11.47 -4.06
CA ASP A 186 -6.94 11.70 -4.86
C ASP A 186 -6.84 11.11 -6.27
N LYS A 187 -5.65 11.09 -6.89
CA LYS A 187 -5.49 10.52 -8.24
C LYS A 187 -5.72 9.02 -8.28
N ILE A 188 -5.23 8.31 -7.26
CA ILE A 188 -5.42 6.85 -7.14
C ILE A 188 -6.86 6.56 -6.71
N LYS A 189 -7.42 7.37 -5.81
CA LYS A 189 -8.82 7.27 -5.40
C LYS A 189 -9.79 7.46 -6.57
N THR A 190 -9.53 8.43 -7.44
CA THR A 190 -10.33 8.61 -8.67
C THR A 190 -10.24 7.39 -9.56
N ALA A 191 -9.03 6.86 -9.83
CA ALA A 191 -8.87 5.65 -10.65
C ALA A 191 -9.59 4.42 -10.05
N PHE A 192 -9.60 4.29 -8.72
CA PHE A 192 -10.37 3.27 -8.02
C PHE A 192 -11.88 3.46 -8.22
N ASN A 193 -12.38 4.68 -8.03
CA ASN A 193 -13.79 4.99 -8.22
C ASN A 193 -14.23 4.74 -9.66
N ASP A 194 -13.44 5.16 -10.65
CA ASP A 194 -13.72 4.92 -12.07
C ASP A 194 -13.93 3.42 -12.34
N TYR A 195 -13.08 2.56 -11.77
CA TYR A 195 -13.24 1.11 -11.82
C TYR A 195 -14.53 0.64 -11.11
N VAL A 196 -14.78 1.05 -9.88
CA VAL A 196 -15.91 0.53 -9.08
C VAL A 196 -17.26 0.96 -9.65
N THR A 197 -17.33 2.13 -10.29
CA THR A 197 -18.58 2.67 -10.87
C THR A 197 -18.84 2.25 -12.31
N GLU A 198 -17.90 1.56 -12.97
CA GLU A 198 -18.07 1.12 -14.36
C GLU A 198 -19.02 -0.10 -14.46
N GLU A 199 -19.98 -0.01 -15.38
CA GLU A 199 -21.01 -1.03 -15.59
C GLU A 199 -20.59 -2.05 -16.66
N ASP A 200 -19.85 -1.62 -17.70
CA ASP A 200 -19.35 -2.53 -18.73
C ASP A 200 -18.20 -3.39 -18.17
N GLU A 201 -18.39 -4.72 -18.20
CA GLU A 201 -17.45 -5.65 -17.59
C GLU A 201 -16.04 -5.60 -18.21
N ASN A 202 -15.92 -5.37 -19.52
CA ASN A 202 -14.61 -5.33 -20.17
C ASN A 202 -13.90 -4.01 -19.87
N VAL A 203 -14.63 -2.89 -19.91
CA VAL A 203 -14.07 -1.57 -19.55
C VAL A 203 -13.70 -1.54 -18.08
N ARG A 204 -14.53 -2.10 -17.20
CA ARG A 204 -14.28 -2.21 -15.76
C ARG A 204 -12.98 -2.95 -15.48
N ARG A 205 -12.72 -4.06 -16.18
CA ARG A 205 -11.47 -4.82 -16.05
C ARG A 205 -10.26 -4.01 -16.49
N ASP A 206 -10.37 -3.26 -17.57
CA ASP A 206 -9.27 -2.40 -18.05
C ASP A 206 -8.99 -1.26 -17.07
N TYR A 207 -10.03 -0.66 -16.48
CA TYR A 207 -9.88 0.33 -15.40
C TYR A 207 -9.28 -0.25 -14.13
N LYS A 208 -9.66 -1.49 -13.75
CA LYS A 208 -9.06 -2.18 -12.61
C LYS A 208 -7.55 -2.40 -12.81
N LYS A 209 -7.12 -2.86 -13.99
CA LYS A 209 -5.70 -3.02 -14.33
C LYS A 209 -4.94 -1.70 -14.25
N LEU A 210 -5.50 -0.63 -14.82
CA LEU A 210 -4.91 0.71 -14.77
C LEU A 210 -4.80 1.24 -13.33
N TYR A 211 -5.83 1.01 -12.50
CA TYR A 211 -5.80 1.34 -11.08
C TYR A 211 -4.66 0.60 -10.35
N ILE A 212 -4.53 -0.72 -10.55
CA ILE A 212 -3.49 -1.53 -9.93
C ILE A 212 -2.10 -1.06 -10.37
N GLU A 213 -1.89 -0.77 -11.65
CA GLU A 213 -0.62 -0.24 -12.17
C GLU A 213 -0.24 1.08 -11.48
N LYS A 214 -1.17 2.03 -11.40
CA LYS A 214 -0.95 3.31 -10.73
C LYS A 214 -0.71 3.14 -9.23
N LEU A 215 -1.42 2.23 -8.58
CA LEU A 215 -1.27 1.91 -7.16
C LEU A 215 0.13 1.34 -6.87
N VAL A 216 0.59 0.38 -7.67
CA VAL A 216 1.93 -0.21 -7.55
C VAL A 216 3.03 0.81 -7.85
N GLU A 217 2.86 1.64 -8.89
CA GLU A 217 3.80 2.72 -9.19
C GLU A 217 3.87 3.75 -8.06
N ASN A 218 2.72 4.10 -7.45
CA ASN A 218 2.70 5.01 -6.31
C ASN A 218 3.47 4.44 -5.12
N GLN A 219 3.28 3.16 -4.78
CA GLN A 219 4.04 2.48 -3.73
C GLN A 219 5.55 2.45 -4.01
N LYS A 220 5.95 2.25 -5.27
CA LYS A 220 7.36 2.34 -5.69
C LYS A 220 7.92 3.76 -5.52
N ASN A 221 7.13 4.79 -5.83
CA ASN A 221 7.51 6.20 -5.65
C ASN A 221 7.63 6.58 -4.16
N LEU A 222 6.81 5.96 -3.30
CA LEU A 222 6.94 6.03 -1.84
C LEU A 222 8.16 5.25 -1.30
N LYS A 223 8.87 4.52 -2.19
CA LYS A 223 10.02 3.65 -1.88
C LYS A 223 9.69 2.52 -0.90
N LEU A 224 8.48 1.97 -0.96
CA LEU A 224 8.18 0.74 -0.21
C LEU A 224 9.08 -0.40 -0.71
N ASN A 225 9.45 -1.32 0.19
CA ASN A 225 10.15 -2.52 -0.23
C ASN A 225 9.25 -3.32 -1.17
N LYS A 226 9.84 -4.04 -2.13
CA LYS A 226 9.07 -4.84 -3.09
C LYS A 226 8.17 -5.89 -2.40
N SER A 227 8.63 -6.45 -1.27
CA SER A 227 7.86 -7.37 -0.41
C SER A 227 6.67 -6.73 0.30
N ASP A 228 6.63 -5.41 0.40
CA ASP A 228 5.60 -4.61 1.08
C ASP A 228 4.61 -3.99 0.09
N ILE A 229 4.89 -4.07 -1.22
CA ILE A 229 3.94 -3.69 -2.26
C ILE A 229 2.72 -4.60 -2.16
N ARG A 230 1.54 -3.98 -2.21
CA ARG A 230 0.24 -4.65 -2.21
C ARG A 230 -0.59 -4.26 -3.42
N VAL A 231 -1.46 -5.15 -3.87
CA VAL A 231 -2.34 -4.91 -5.03
C VAL A 231 -3.81 -4.85 -4.66
N MET A 232 -4.15 -5.21 -3.42
CA MET A 232 -5.47 -5.02 -2.85
C MET A 232 -5.39 -4.57 -1.39
N SER A 233 -6.46 -3.96 -0.89
CA SER A 233 -6.56 -3.65 0.55
C SER A 233 -6.77 -4.93 1.36
N LYS A 234 -6.46 -4.88 2.66
CA LYS A 234 -6.70 -6.02 3.55
C LYS A 234 -8.18 -6.40 3.57
N SER A 235 -9.08 -5.41 3.59
CA SER A 235 -10.52 -5.64 3.54
C SER A 235 -10.98 -6.29 2.24
N GLU A 236 -10.36 -5.96 1.11
CA GLU A 236 -10.68 -6.58 -0.18
C GLU A 236 -10.23 -8.04 -0.21
N ALA A 237 -9.03 -8.33 0.29
CA ALA A 237 -8.53 -9.71 0.41
C ALA A 237 -9.43 -10.57 1.30
N ASP A 238 -9.79 -10.07 2.49
CA ASP A 238 -10.66 -10.76 3.44
C ASP A 238 -12.03 -11.06 2.81
N ASN A 239 -12.61 -10.10 2.09
CA ASN A 239 -13.89 -10.27 1.40
C ASN A 239 -13.83 -11.32 0.28
N ILE A 240 -12.77 -11.33 -0.54
CA ILE A 240 -12.60 -12.34 -1.61
C ILE A 240 -12.44 -13.73 -1.01
N VAL A 241 -11.66 -13.89 0.06
CA VAL A 241 -11.48 -15.16 0.75
C VAL A 241 -12.79 -15.65 1.36
N GLU A 242 -13.56 -14.77 1.99
CA GLU A 242 -14.88 -15.11 2.55
C GLU A 242 -15.85 -15.57 1.46
N GLN A 243 -15.91 -14.87 0.33
CA GLN A 243 -16.73 -15.27 -0.82
C GLN A 243 -16.30 -16.65 -1.34
N TYR A 244 -15.00 -16.86 -1.54
CA TYR A 244 -14.47 -18.13 -2.02
C TYR A 244 -14.82 -19.31 -1.10
N ILE A 245 -14.63 -19.15 0.21
CA ILE A 245 -14.90 -20.21 1.19
C ILE A 245 -16.39 -20.61 1.18
N ASN A 246 -17.28 -19.62 1.04
CA ASN A 246 -18.73 -19.81 1.08
C ASN A 246 -19.35 -20.23 -0.27
N SER A 247 -18.57 -20.20 -1.36
CA SER A 247 -19.02 -20.57 -2.71
C SER A 247 -18.93 -22.06 -3.01
N ASP A 248 -19.70 -22.50 -4.01
CA ASP A 248 -19.59 -23.85 -4.57
C ASP A 248 -18.37 -24.02 -5.51
N ALA A 249 -18.15 -25.24 -6.02
CA ALA A 249 -16.97 -25.53 -6.85
C ALA A 249 -16.89 -24.71 -8.15
N ASN A 250 -18.02 -24.48 -8.84
CA ASN A 250 -18.04 -23.71 -10.08
C ASN A 250 -17.83 -22.22 -9.80
N GLU A 251 -18.45 -21.71 -8.74
CA GLU A 251 -18.25 -20.34 -8.30
C GLU A 251 -16.80 -20.09 -7.86
N ARG A 252 -16.17 -21.02 -7.13
CA ARG A 252 -14.74 -20.94 -6.76
C ARG A 252 -13.84 -20.86 -7.98
N LEU A 253 -14.11 -21.64 -9.04
CA LEU A 253 -13.39 -21.52 -10.31
C LEU A 253 -13.60 -20.15 -10.95
N GLY A 254 -14.83 -19.65 -10.95
CA GLY A 254 -15.15 -18.31 -11.45
C GLY A 254 -14.42 -17.20 -10.70
N ILE A 255 -14.28 -17.32 -9.37
CA ILE A 255 -13.53 -16.37 -8.53
C ILE A 255 -12.04 -16.42 -8.89
N LEU A 256 -11.42 -17.60 -8.98
CA LEU A 256 -10.00 -17.74 -9.35
C LEU A 256 -9.70 -17.24 -10.77
N ASP A 257 -10.59 -17.52 -11.72
CA ASP A 257 -10.50 -17.00 -13.08
C ASP A 257 -10.64 -15.46 -13.12
N SER A 258 -11.54 -14.91 -12.30
CA SER A 258 -11.71 -13.46 -12.17
C SER A 258 -10.45 -12.80 -11.59
N ILE A 259 -9.82 -13.39 -10.57
CA ILE A 259 -8.56 -12.90 -10.01
C ILE A 259 -7.47 -12.85 -11.10
N SER A 260 -7.29 -13.94 -11.85
CA SER A 260 -6.33 -13.98 -12.97
C SER A 260 -6.57 -12.86 -14.00
N LYS A 261 -7.83 -12.66 -14.40
CA LYS A 261 -8.22 -11.64 -15.39
C LYS A 261 -8.06 -10.21 -14.88
N ASP A 262 -8.43 -9.96 -13.63
CA ASP A 262 -8.46 -8.64 -13.01
C ASP A 262 -7.07 -8.13 -12.66
N TYR A 263 -6.22 -9.00 -12.10
CA TYR A 263 -4.87 -8.62 -11.65
C TYR A 263 -3.80 -8.82 -12.72
N GLY A 264 -4.02 -9.69 -13.70
CA GLY A 264 -3.16 -9.84 -14.89
C GLY A 264 -1.67 -10.03 -14.54
N ASN A 265 -0.82 -9.06 -14.89
CA ASN A 265 0.61 -9.08 -14.59
C ASN A 265 0.93 -9.05 -13.07
N TYR A 266 -0.07 -8.82 -12.23
CA TYR A 266 0.04 -8.79 -10.78
C TYR A 266 -0.71 -9.94 -10.10
N ASN A 267 -1.12 -10.96 -10.86
CA ASN A 267 -1.85 -12.11 -10.33
C ASN A 267 -1.14 -12.78 -9.16
N ASP A 268 0.19 -12.94 -9.21
CA ASP A 268 0.91 -13.65 -8.15
C ASP A 268 0.96 -12.83 -6.84
N TYR A 269 1.02 -11.49 -6.95
CA TYR A 269 0.87 -10.61 -5.79
C TYR A 269 -0.52 -10.77 -5.16
N ALA A 270 -1.56 -10.79 -5.99
CA ALA A 270 -2.93 -10.98 -5.54
C ALA A 270 -3.10 -12.34 -4.85
N MET A 271 -2.63 -13.43 -5.46
CA MET A 271 -2.70 -14.77 -4.88
C MET A 271 -1.90 -14.88 -3.58
N MET A 272 -0.74 -14.24 -3.48
CA MET A 272 0.02 -14.18 -2.23
C MET A 272 -0.75 -13.45 -1.13
N GLU A 273 -1.39 -12.32 -1.45
CA GLU A 273 -2.20 -11.56 -0.49
C GLU A 273 -3.43 -12.35 -0.02
N LEU A 274 -4.13 -13.01 -0.94
CA LEU A 274 -5.26 -13.88 -0.62
C LEU A 274 -4.82 -15.09 0.21
N SER A 275 -3.67 -15.70 -0.10
CA SER A 275 -3.07 -16.77 0.71
C SER A 275 -2.81 -16.32 2.15
N LYS A 276 -2.28 -15.09 2.34
CA LYS A 276 -2.09 -14.48 3.67
C LYS A 276 -3.42 -14.20 4.38
N ALA A 277 -4.48 -13.86 3.64
CA ALA A 277 -5.84 -13.69 4.16
C ALA A 277 -6.56 -15.02 4.45
N GLY A 278 -5.97 -16.17 4.10
CA GLY A 278 -6.50 -17.50 4.43
C GLY A 278 -7.12 -18.27 3.27
N LEU A 279 -6.85 -17.87 2.02
CA LEU A 279 -7.22 -18.65 0.84
C LEU A 279 -6.59 -20.06 0.92
N PRO A 280 -7.38 -21.15 0.74
CA PRO A 280 -6.86 -22.51 0.76
C PRO A 280 -5.74 -22.77 -0.26
N ILE A 281 -4.76 -23.61 0.10
CA ILE A 281 -3.60 -23.91 -0.78
C ILE A 281 -3.99 -24.65 -2.08
N THR A 282 -5.10 -25.37 -2.07
CA THR A 282 -5.75 -25.96 -3.26
C THR A 282 -6.16 -24.90 -4.27
N ALA A 283 -6.58 -23.72 -3.82
CA ALA A 283 -6.90 -22.56 -4.66
C ALA A 283 -5.62 -21.99 -5.29
N GLU A 284 -4.55 -21.89 -4.50
CA GLU A 284 -3.21 -21.50 -4.96
C GLU A 284 -2.73 -22.45 -6.06
N PHE A 285 -2.81 -23.77 -5.86
CA PHE A 285 -2.48 -24.77 -6.88
C PHE A 285 -3.39 -24.70 -8.11
N SER A 286 -4.70 -24.53 -7.90
CA SER A 286 -5.69 -24.46 -8.99
C SER A 286 -5.43 -23.27 -9.91
N SER A 287 -5.16 -22.10 -9.32
CA SER A 287 -4.80 -20.89 -10.07
C SER A 287 -3.46 -21.03 -10.77
N TYR A 288 -2.48 -21.64 -10.09
CA TYR A 288 -1.11 -21.68 -10.55
C TYR A 288 -0.91 -22.62 -11.76
N PHE A 289 -1.62 -23.75 -11.81
CA PHE A 289 -1.43 -24.73 -12.89
C PHE A 289 -2.25 -24.48 -14.17
N ASN A 290 -3.24 -23.58 -14.12
CA ASN A 290 -4.08 -23.21 -15.26
C ASN A 290 -4.69 -24.43 -16.02
N ASP A 291 -5.11 -25.45 -15.28
CA ASP A 291 -5.79 -26.64 -15.79
C ASP A 291 -7.13 -26.81 -15.06
N ILE A 292 -8.23 -26.69 -15.80
CA ILE A 292 -9.59 -26.69 -15.23
C ILE A 292 -9.98 -28.06 -14.65
N ASN A 293 -9.47 -29.16 -15.21
CA ASN A 293 -9.76 -30.51 -14.71
C ASN A 293 -8.98 -30.77 -13.42
N LEU A 294 -7.72 -30.34 -13.39
CA LEU A 294 -6.90 -30.38 -12.19
C LEU A 294 -7.49 -29.49 -11.09
N ALA A 295 -7.91 -28.27 -11.44
CA ALA A 295 -8.55 -27.35 -10.51
C ALA A 295 -9.82 -27.98 -9.91
N ASN A 296 -10.71 -28.57 -10.72
CA ASN A 296 -11.88 -29.29 -10.21
C ASN A 296 -11.51 -30.40 -9.21
N LYS A 297 -10.46 -31.19 -9.49
CA LYS A 297 -9.99 -32.23 -8.56
C LYS A 297 -9.46 -31.62 -7.26
N LEU A 298 -8.66 -30.57 -7.33
CA LEU A 298 -8.08 -29.90 -6.16
C LEU A 298 -9.14 -29.18 -5.31
N LEU A 299 -10.11 -28.54 -5.94
CA LEU A 299 -11.20 -27.87 -5.24
C LEU A 299 -12.16 -28.85 -4.56
N SER A 300 -12.36 -30.04 -5.16
CA SER A 300 -13.22 -31.07 -4.56
C SER A 300 -12.72 -31.51 -3.18
N ILE A 301 -11.40 -31.54 -2.97
CA ILE A 301 -10.78 -31.96 -1.71
C ILE A 301 -10.69 -30.87 -0.65
N ASP A 302 -11.29 -29.69 -0.86
CA ASP A 302 -11.30 -28.62 0.14
C ASP A 302 -12.27 -28.85 1.28
N THR A 303 -13.32 -29.63 1.04
CA THR A 303 -14.32 -29.86 2.08
C THR A 303 -13.82 -30.89 3.09
N LYS A 304 -14.12 -30.65 4.36
CA LYS A 304 -13.81 -31.61 5.43
C LYS A 304 -14.47 -32.96 5.17
N GLU A 305 -15.72 -32.95 4.72
CA GLU A 305 -16.49 -34.15 4.36
C GLU A 305 -15.76 -34.97 3.30
N GLU A 306 -15.29 -34.34 2.23
CA GLU A 306 -14.59 -35.07 1.17
C GLU A 306 -13.24 -35.63 1.63
N ARG A 307 -12.48 -34.88 2.45
CA ARG A 307 -11.24 -35.39 3.05
C ARG A 307 -11.50 -36.60 3.96
N ASP A 308 -12.59 -36.57 4.72
CA ASP A 308 -12.99 -37.69 5.58
C ASP A 308 -13.43 -38.90 4.74
N ASN A 309 -14.17 -38.68 3.65
CA ASN A 309 -14.54 -39.73 2.69
C ASN A 309 -13.31 -40.38 2.03
N LEU A 310 -12.31 -39.60 1.62
CA LEU A 310 -11.07 -40.12 1.03
C LEU A 310 -10.25 -40.94 2.04
N LYS A 311 -10.19 -40.50 3.31
CA LYS A 311 -9.57 -41.27 4.39
C LYS A 311 -10.31 -42.57 4.65
N GLN A 312 -11.65 -42.55 4.63
CA GLN A 312 -12.47 -43.74 4.83
C GLN A 312 -12.32 -44.72 3.66
N PHE A 313 -12.31 -44.22 2.42
CA PHE A 313 -12.03 -45.01 1.22
C PHE A 313 -10.71 -45.79 1.36
N LEU A 314 -9.63 -45.14 1.79
CA LEU A 314 -8.37 -45.84 2.06
C LEU A 314 -8.56 -46.94 3.11
N LYS A 315 -9.18 -46.63 4.26
CA LYS A 315 -9.38 -47.61 5.34
C LYS A 315 -10.18 -48.83 4.88
N ASP A 316 -11.26 -48.63 4.13
CA ASP A 316 -12.15 -49.70 3.69
C ASP A 316 -11.48 -50.62 2.67
N ASN A 317 -10.60 -50.07 1.81
CA ASN A 317 -9.88 -50.83 0.78
C ASN A 317 -8.53 -51.39 1.27
N VAL A 318 -8.14 -51.08 2.50
CA VAL A 318 -7.00 -51.71 3.20
C VAL A 318 -7.39 -53.09 3.78
N VAL A 319 -8.67 -53.36 4.04
CA VAL A 319 -9.12 -54.65 4.58
C VAL A 319 -9.17 -55.70 3.47
N GLY A 320 -8.05 -56.41 3.25
CA GLY A 320 -7.98 -57.58 2.37
C GLY A 320 -6.81 -57.60 1.36
N THR A 321 -5.93 -56.60 1.39
CA THR A 321 -4.70 -56.59 0.59
C THR A 321 -3.47 -56.56 1.52
N ASP A 322 -2.43 -57.36 1.25
CA ASP A 322 -1.16 -57.37 2.01
C ASP A 322 -0.38 -56.04 1.93
N THR A 323 -0.98 -54.97 1.38
CA THR A 323 -0.31 -53.70 1.09
C THR A 323 -0.54 -52.62 2.15
N GLY A 324 -1.53 -52.74 3.04
CA GLY A 324 -1.59 -51.95 4.28
C GLY A 324 -1.34 -50.44 4.16
N LYS A 325 -1.81 -49.77 3.10
CA LYS A 325 -1.43 -48.38 2.81
C LYS A 325 -2.36 -47.38 3.49
N SER A 326 -1.90 -46.79 4.60
CA SER A 326 -2.58 -45.72 5.33
C SER A 326 -2.39 -44.35 4.67
N PHE A 327 -3.13 -43.34 5.15
CA PHE A 327 -2.92 -41.94 4.75
C PHE A 327 -1.46 -41.50 4.97
N ASN A 328 -0.85 -41.95 6.07
CA ASN A 328 0.54 -41.60 6.38
C ASN A 328 1.50 -42.27 5.39
N ASP A 329 1.23 -43.49 4.94
CA ASP A 329 2.09 -44.15 3.95
C ASP A 329 2.08 -43.43 2.59
N VAL A 330 0.91 -42.95 2.15
CA VAL A 330 0.78 -42.11 0.95
C VAL A 330 1.58 -40.80 1.14
N ARG A 331 1.39 -40.14 2.28
CA ARG A 331 2.05 -38.88 2.61
C ARG A 331 3.57 -39.01 2.63
N ASP A 332 4.08 -40.06 3.28
CA ASP A 332 5.51 -40.30 3.44
C ASP A 332 6.18 -40.62 2.10
N GLN A 333 5.53 -41.40 1.23
CA GLN A 333 6.05 -41.64 -0.12
C GLN A 333 6.08 -40.39 -0.99
N ILE A 334 5.08 -39.50 -0.88
CA ILE A 334 5.12 -38.20 -1.55
C ILE A 334 6.28 -37.37 -1.01
N ALA A 335 6.40 -37.25 0.32
CA ALA A 335 7.43 -36.42 0.97
C ALA A 335 8.86 -36.89 0.65
N THR A 336 9.08 -38.20 0.56
CA THR A 336 10.40 -38.79 0.27
C THR A 336 10.75 -38.81 -1.22
N SER A 337 9.82 -38.43 -2.12
CA SER A 337 10.15 -38.31 -3.53
C SER A 337 11.18 -37.19 -3.77
N ASP A 338 12.15 -37.45 -4.65
CA ASP A 338 13.27 -36.53 -4.91
C ASP A 338 12.82 -35.12 -5.27
N ALA A 339 11.77 -35.00 -6.10
CA ALA A 339 11.23 -33.71 -6.52
C ALA A 339 10.61 -32.92 -5.35
N ILE A 340 9.82 -33.57 -4.49
CA ILE A 340 9.17 -32.91 -3.34
C ILE A 340 10.22 -32.55 -2.30
N SER A 341 11.13 -33.48 -1.96
CA SER A 341 12.18 -33.23 -0.99
C SER A 341 13.09 -32.06 -1.40
N LYS A 342 13.49 -31.96 -2.67
CA LYS A 342 14.30 -30.85 -3.17
C LYS A 342 13.53 -29.52 -3.19
N PHE A 343 12.26 -29.56 -3.60
CA PHE A 343 11.41 -28.37 -3.61
C PHE A 343 11.25 -27.78 -2.19
N GLU A 344 10.99 -28.65 -1.21
CA GLU A 344 10.87 -28.23 0.18
C GLU A 344 12.20 -27.77 0.76
N GLN A 345 13.32 -28.43 0.41
CA GLN A 345 14.65 -27.97 0.79
C GLN A 345 14.90 -26.54 0.31
N ALA A 346 14.60 -26.22 -0.95
CA ALA A 346 14.71 -24.86 -1.49
C ALA A 346 13.84 -23.85 -0.70
N ILE A 347 12.61 -24.23 -0.32
CA ILE A 347 11.74 -23.41 0.54
C ILE A 347 12.39 -23.17 1.90
N PHE A 348 12.91 -24.20 2.56
CA PHE A 348 13.52 -24.07 3.88
C PHE A 348 14.84 -23.29 3.84
N THR A 349 15.63 -23.42 2.78
CA THR A 349 16.84 -22.62 2.57
C THR A 349 16.52 -21.12 2.54
N ALA A 350 15.41 -20.72 1.92
CA ALA A 350 14.96 -19.34 1.90
C ALA A 350 14.43 -18.83 3.27
N ASN A 351 14.04 -19.73 4.17
CA ASN A 351 13.30 -19.41 5.40
C ASN A 351 13.99 -19.93 6.68
N LYS A 352 15.33 -20.05 6.68
CA LYS A 352 16.09 -20.63 7.81
C LYS A 352 15.93 -19.88 9.15
N ILE A 353 15.55 -18.60 9.12
CA ILE A 353 15.36 -17.76 10.33
C ILE A 353 14.02 -18.07 11.00
N ASP A 354 12.94 -18.19 10.21
CA ASP A 354 11.60 -18.51 10.69
C ASP A 354 10.99 -19.59 9.79
N THR A 355 11.20 -20.83 10.20
CA THR A 355 10.68 -21.98 9.48
C THR A 355 9.19 -22.21 9.76
N GLY A 356 8.56 -21.51 10.71
CA GLY A 356 7.19 -21.79 11.13
C GLY A 356 6.17 -21.69 9.99
N LEU A 357 6.22 -20.59 9.23
CA LEU A 357 5.35 -20.40 8.06
C LEU A 357 5.67 -21.38 6.92
N ALA A 358 6.96 -21.61 6.66
CA ALA A 358 7.43 -22.55 5.65
C ALA A 358 6.99 -24.00 5.96
N THR A 359 7.12 -24.42 7.22
CA THR A 359 6.68 -25.73 7.71
C THR A 359 5.16 -25.87 7.58
N LYS A 360 4.39 -24.83 7.89
CA LYS A 360 2.93 -24.87 7.71
C LYS A 360 2.57 -25.04 6.23
N LYS A 361 3.10 -24.19 5.34
CA LYS A 361 2.81 -24.25 3.89
C LYS A 361 3.25 -25.57 3.25
N THR A 362 4.43 -26.08 3.59
CA THR A 362 4.91 -27.38 3.07
C THR A 362 4.06 -28.54 3.58
N ASN A 363 3.62 -28.51 4.85
CA ASN A 363 2.69 -29.53 5.36
C ASN A 363 1.32 -29.48 4.67
N ASP A 364 0.76 -28.28 4.46
CA ASP A 364 -0.50 -28.09 3.74
C ASP A 364 -0.38 -28.56 2.28
N MET A 365 0.75 -28.30 1.63
CA MET A 365 1.05 -28.81 0.29
C MET A 365 1.08 -30.34 0.28
N ARG A 366 1.84 -30.95 1.19
CA ARG A 366 1.91 -32.41 1.31
C ARG A 366 0.52 -33.01 1.55
N ASP A 367 -0.32 -32.38 2.37
CA ASP A 367 -1.70 -32.83 2.60
C ASP A 367 -2.50 -32.82 1.31
N VAL A 368 -2.45 -31.71 0.55
CA VAL A 368 -3.16 -31.60 -0.73
C VAL A 368 -2.68 -32.63 -1.74
N LEU A 369 -1.37 -32.81 -1.89
CA LEU A 369 -0.80 -33.84 -2.77
C LEU A 369 -1.22 -35.25 -2.34
N THR A 370 -1.28 -35.50 -1.03
CA THR A 370 -1.73 -36.77 -0.46
C THR A 370 -3.21 -37.04 -0.80
N PHE A 371 -4.09 -36.08 -0.54
CA PHE A 371 -5.51 -36.22 -0.89
C PHE A 371 -5.72 -36.32 -2.40
N TYR A 372 -4.94 -35.59 -3.20
CA TYR A 372 -4.97 -35.72 -4.65
C TYR A 372 -4.59 -37.14 -5.09
N ALA A 373 -3.50 -37.70 -4.58
CA ALA A 373 -3.11 -39.09 -4.87
C ALA A 373 -4.20 -40.09 -4.46
N ILE A 374 -4.80 -39.92 -3.28
CA ILE A 374 -5.90 -40.80 -2.83
C ILE A 374 -7.12 -40.69 -3.74
N ASN A 375 -7.46 -39.48 -4.19
CA ASN A 375 -8.55 -39.27 -5.14
C ASN A 375 -8.25 -39.94 -6.49
N GLU A 376 -6.99 -39.87 -6.97
CA GLU A 376 -6.55 -40.61 -8.15
C GLU A 376 -6.66 -42.13 -7.97
N MET A 377 -6.36 -42.67 -6.78
CA MET A 377 -6.58 -44.08 -6.46
C MET A 377 -8.08 -44.44 -6.46
N ARG A 378 -8.93 -43.57 -5.92
CA ARG A 378 -10.39 -43.78 -5.92
C ARG A 378 -10.95 -43.79 -7.33
N ALA A 379 -10.49 -42.89 -8.19
CA ALA A 379 -10.94 -42.78 -9.57
C ALA A 379 -10.44 -43.92 -10.47
N ASN A 380 -9.21 -44.40 -10.24
CA ASN A 380 -8.51 -45.31 -11.17
C ASN A 380 -8.27 -46.73 -10.63
N GLY A 381 -8.57 -46.98 -9.34
CA GLY A 381 -8.33 -48.25 -8.65
C GLY A 381 -7.20 -48.17 -7.61
N ILE A 382 -7.41 -48.82 -6.46
CA ILE A 382 -6.44 -48.84 -5.34
C ILE A 382 -5.12 -49.53 -5.71
N ASP A 383 -5.14 -50.42 -6.71
CA ASP A 383 -3.96 -51.08 -7.28
C ASP A 383 -3.05 -50.13 -8.06
N LYS A 384 -3.50 -48.89 -8.35
CA LYS A 384 -2.71 -47.85 -9.03
C LYS A 384 -1.92 -46.95 -8.08
N PHE A 385 -1.65 -47.41 -6.86
CA PHE A 385 -0.99 -46.63 -5.83
C PHE A 385 0.27 -45.87 -6.32
N ASP A 386 1.24 -46.57 -6.92
CA ASP A 386 2.52 -45.93 -7.32
C ASP A 386 2.28 -44.87 -8.42
N LYS A 387 1.35 -45.11 -9.34
CA LYS A 387 0.97 -44.16 -10.39
C LYS A 387 0.24 -42.94 -9.83
N ALA A 388 -0.56 -43.11 -8.79
CA ALA A 388 -1.25 -42.01 -8.13
C ALA A 388 -0.28 -41.12 -7.34
N ILE A 389 0.71 -41.72 -6.67
CA ILE A 389 1.83 -40.98 -6.06
C ILE A 389 2.61 -40.21 -7.13
N GLU A 390 2.97 -40.87 -8.24
CA GLU A 390 3.68 -40.24 -9.36
C GLU A 390 2.87 -39.07 -9.96
N SER A 391 1.56 -39.23 -10.11
CA SER A 391 0.65 -38.17 -10.58
C SER A 391 0.68 -36.94 -9.66
N ALA A 392 0.64 -37.14 -8.34
CA ALA A 392 0.74 -36.06 -7.36
C ALA A 392 2.12 -35.38 -7.39
N VAL A 393 3.21 -36.16 -7.40
CA VAL A 393 4.58 -35.63 -7.48
C VAL A 393 4.81 -34.83 -8.76
N ASN A 394 4.22 -35.28 -9.87
CA ASN A 394 4.28 -34.60 -11.15
C ASN A 394 3.62 -33.22 -11.16
N LEU A 395 2.70 -32.91 -10.24
CA LEU A 395 2.16 -31.56 -10.10
C LEU A 395 3.25 -30.55 -9.75
N ILE A 396 4.22 -30.93 -8.91
CA ILE A 396 5.36 -30.07 -8.57
C ILE A 396 6.44 -30.18 -9.65
N LYS A 397 6.86 -31.40 -9.99
CA LYS A 397 7.96 -31.64 -10.95
C LYS A 397 7.72 -31.00 -12.32
N ASN A 398 6.49 -31.02 -12.83
CA ASN A 398 6.19 -30.52 -14.17
C ASN A 398 5.94 -29.01 -14.22
N ASN A 399 5.78 -28.34 -13.07
CA ASN A 399 5.44 -26.92 -12.99
C ASN A 399 6.55 -26.05 -12.37
N PHE A 400 7.62 -26.67 -11.89
CA PHE A 400 8.79 -25.99 -11.34
C PHE A 400 10.09 -26.54 -11.93
N ASP A 401 11.05 -25.67 -12.20
CA ASP A 401 12.44 -26.02 -12.47
C ASP A 401 13.20 -25.94 -11.14
N ILE A 402 13.38 -27.09 -10.49
CA ILE A 402 13.90 -27.19 -9.12
C ILE A 402 15.42 -27.28 -9.16
N GLN A 403 16.08 -26.36 -8.46
CA GLN A 403 17.52 -26.33 -8.23
C GLN A 403 17.81 -26.69 -6.77
N GLU A 404 19.09 -26.67 -6.37
CA GLU A 404 19.49 -27.06 -5.01
C GLU A 404 18.96 -26.09 -3.93
N ASP A 405 19.10 -24.78 -4.14
CA ASP A 405 18.74 -23.75 -3.16
C ASP A 405 17.49 -22.94 -3.53
N TYR A 406 16.98 -23.11 -4.76
CA TYR A 406 15.84 -22.35 -5.28
C TYR A 406 15.05 -23.14 -6.31
N PHE A 407 13.88 -22.63 -6.70
CA PHE A 407 13.10 -23.12 -7.83
C PHE A 407 12.64 -21.98 -8.73
N ILE A 408 12.43 -22.27 -10.01
CA ILE A 408 11.86 -21.32 -10.98
C ILE A 408 10.46 -21.81 -11.40
N PRO A 409 9.42 -20.98 -11.26
CA PRO A 409 8.08 -21.32 -11.70
C PRO A 409 8.00 -21.45 -13.23
N ARG A 410 7.29 -22.45 -13.74
CA ARG A 410 6.96 -22.56 -15.19
C ARG A 410 5.74 -21.75 -15.58
N ILE A 411 4.99 -21.23 -14.60
CA ILE A 411 3.88 -20.28 -14.78
C ILE A 411 4.11 -19.14 -13.78
N TYR A 412 4.23 -17.91 -14.27
CA TYR A 412 4.48 -16.73 -13.46
C TYR A 412 3.59 -15.58 -13.93
N ASN A 413 2.88 -14.93 -13.01
CA ASN A 413 1.84 -13.93 -13.27
C ASN A 413 0.82 -14.40 -14.32
N GLY A 414 0.36 -15.65 -14.18
CA GLY A 414 -0.59 -16.30 -15.09
C GLY A 414 -0.04 -16.60 -16.49
N LYS A 415 1.26 -16.41 -16.74
CA LYS A 415 1.90 -16.60 -18.05
C LYS A 415 2.92 -17.74 -18.03
N PRO A 416 3.00 -18.57 -19.07
CA PRO A 416 4.04 -19.58 -19.17
C PRO A 416 5.45 -18.97 -19.22
N VAL A 417 6.35 -19.49 -18.40
CA VAL A 417 7.79 -19.22 -18.43
C VAL A 417 8.44 -20.33 -19.25
N ASN A 418 8.87 -20.00 -20.47
CA ASN A 418 9.45 -20.99 -21.37
C ASN A 418 10.87 -21.41 -20.95
N SER A 419 11.35 -22.55 -21.46
CA SER A 419 12.66 -23.10 -21.10
C SER A 419 13.83 -22.15 -21.37
N ILE A 420 13.76 -21.31 -22.42
CA ILE A 420 14.82 -20.34 -22.73
C ILE A 420 14.91 -19.28 -21.63
N GLN A 421 13.78 -18.81 -21.12
CA GLN A 421 13.71 -17.85 -20.03
C GLN A 421 14.22 -18.46 -18.71
N ILE A 422 13.85 -19.71 -18.41
CA ILE A 422 14.36 -20.44 -17.25
C ILE A 422 15.89 -20.55 -17.31
N GLU A 423 16.46 -20.98 -18.43
CA GLU A 423 17.92 -21.05 -18.61
C GLU A 423 18.58 -19.67 -18.47
N ARG A 424 17.94 -18.60 -18.97
CA ARG A 424 18.47 -17.24 -18.80
C ARG A 424 18.53 -16.82 -17.33
N ILE A 425 17.49 -17.10 -16.55
CA ILE A 425 17.45 -16.79 -15.11
C ILE A 425 18.59 -17.53 -14.39
N LYS A 426 18.76 -18.83 -14.67
CA LYS A 426 19.85 -19.64 -14.10
C LYS A 426 21.23 -19.10 -14.49
N ASN A 427 21.44 -18.83 -15.77
CA ASN A 427 22.70 -18.29 -16.25
C ASN A 427 23.00 -16.90 -15.66
N LYS A 428 21.97 -16.08 -15.47
CA LYS A 428 22.10 -14.76 -14.83
C LYS A 428 22.49 -14.88 -13.37
N ALA A 429 21.88 -15.82 -12.62
CA ALA A 429 22.23 -16.10 -11.24
C ALA A 429 23.70 -16.54 -11.13
N ASP A 430 24.11 -17.54 -11.92
CA ASP A 430 25.48 -18.06 -11.95
C ASP A 430 26.51 -17.00 -12.33
N ILE A 431 26.27 -16.25 -13.41
CA ILE A 431 27.22 -15.24 -13.90
C ILE A 431 27.36 -14.12 -12.88
N THR A 432 26.25 -13.66 -12.29
CA THR A 432 26.27 -12.59 -11.27
C THR A 432 27.10 -13.02 -10.08
N GLN A 433 26.88 -14.23 -9.58
CA GLN A 433 27.59 -14.78 -8.43
C GLN A 433 29.08 -15.01 -8.73
N LYS A 434 29.43 -15.40 -9.95
CA LYS A 434 30.82 -15.72 -10.30
C LYS A 434 31.67 -14.50 -10.66
N TYR A 435 31.08 -13.50 -11.32
CA TYR A 435 31.84 -12.44 -11.99
C TYR A 435 31.50 -11.01 -11.56
N TYR A 436 30.40 -10.80 -10.85
CA TYR A 436 29.91 -9.44 -10.55
C TYR A 436 29.77 -9.11 -9.07
N LEU A 437 30.04 -10.04 -8.15
CA LEU A 437 29.96 -9.80 -6.71
C LEU A 437 30.80 -8.61 -6.23
N ASP A 438 31.97 -8.40 -6.85
CA ASP A 438 32.89 -7.30 -6.56
C ASP A 438 32.45 -5.94 -7.13
N LYS A 439 31.47 -5.94 -8.06
CA LYS A 439 30.93 -4.72 -8.68
C LYS A 439 29.81 -4.09 -7.89
N PHE A 440 29.26 -4.79 -6.90
CA PHE A 440 28.20 -4.26 -6.06
C PHE A 440 28.76 -3.42 -4.91
N GLU A 441 28.16 -2.25 -4.69
CA GLU A 441 28.37 -1.49 -3.47
C GLU A 441 27.50 -2.05 -2.33
N LEU A 442 27.96 -3.14 -1.72
CA LEU A 442 27.23 -3.86 -0.68
C LEU A 442 27.51 -3.33 0.71
N GLN A 443 26.49 -3.40 1.55
CA GLN A 443 26.56 -3.09 2.97
C GLN A 443 26.94 -4.36 3.76
N PRO A 444 28.04 -4.33 4.54
CA PRO A 444 28.37 -5.44 5.44
C PRO A 444 27.33 -5.58 6.55
N PHE A 445 27.16 -6.80 7.05
CA PHE A 445 26.38 -7.04 8.26
C PHE A 445 27.07 -6.41 9.48
N LYS A 446 26.28 -5.82 10.38
CA LYS A 446 26.82 -5.21 11.60
C LYS A 446 27.39 -6.28 12.54
N SER A 447 28.53 -6.00 13.15
CA SER A 447 29.09 -6.82 14.21
C SER A 447 28.38 -6.56 15.54
N ASN A 448 28.15 -7.63 16.31
CA ASN A 448 27.70 -7.51 17.71
C ASN A 448 28.84 -7.16 18.66
N ASN A 449 30.09 -7.17 18.17
CA ASN A 449 31.26 -6.72 18.92
C ASN A 449 31.54 -5.24 18.59
N PRO A 450 31.36 -4.31 19.55
CA PRO A 450 31.61 -2.88 19.33
C PRO A 450 33.07 -2.54 19.05
N ASP A 451 34.00 -3.46 19.35
CA ASP A 451 35.44 -3.26 19.19
C ASP A 451 35.98 -3.81 17.85
N SER A 452 35.12 -4.41 17.00
CA SER A 452 35.54 -4.92 15.69
C SER A 452 35.81 -3.76 14.71
N PRO A 453 37.03 -3.64 14.14
CA PRO A 453 37.32 -2.62 13.13
C PRO A 453 36.48 -2.84 11.86
N ASP A 454 35.99 -1.75 11.28
CA ASP A 454 35.22 -1.80 10.02
C ASP A 454 35.97 -2.51 8.89
N SER A 455 37.30 -2.43 8.86
CA SER A 455 38.13 -3.12 7.87
C SER A 455 38.01 -4.66 7.97
N GLU A 456 38.01 -5.20 9.19
CA GLU A 456 37.91 -6.64 9.43
C GLU A 456 36.50 -7.15 9.09
N ILE A 457 35.46 -6.38 9.44
CA ILE A 457 34.06 -6.67 9.07
C ILE A 457 33.91 -6.71 7.55
N ASN A 458 34.52 -5.76 6.83
CA ASN A 458 34.48 -5.69 5.38
C ASN A 458 35.22 -6.87 4.71
N GLU A 459 36.38 -7.27 5.23
CA GLU A 459 37.14 -8.40 4.70
C GLU A 459 36.43 -9.73 4.90
N GLU A 460 35.92 -9.98 6.11
CA GLU A 460 35.13 -11.18 6.43
C GLU A 460 33.86 -11.25 5.57
N PHE A 461 33.15 -10.12 5.41
CA PHE A 461 31.98 -10.04 4.57
C PHE A 461 32.28 -10.39 3.11
N LYS A 462 33.38 -9.86 2.54
CA LYS A 462 33.81 -10.21 1.17
C LYS A 462 34.16 -11.68 1.05
N TYR A 463 34.85 -12.25 2.04
CA TYR A 463 35.19 -13.66 2.06
C TYR A 463 33.92 -14.54 2.08
N GLN A 464 32.95 -14.24 2.95
CA GLN A 464 31.68 -14.98 3.02
C GLN A 464 30.86 -14.81 1.74
N LEU A 465 30.84 -13.63 1.15
CA LEU A 465 30.14 -13.38 -0.11
C LEU A 465 30.71 -14.24 -1.26
N GLN A 466 32.03 -14.43 -1.30
CA GLN A 466 32.67 -15.25 -2.33
C GLN A 466 32.50 -16.75 -2.11
N ASN A 467 32.48 -17.20 -0.85
CA ASN A 467 32.55 -18.64 -0.51
C ASN A 467 31.23 -19.24 -0.03
N SER A 468 30.25 -18.42 0.34
CA SER A 468 29.01 -18.86 0.99
C SER A 468 27.78 -18.12 0.50
N SER A 469 27.89 -17.36 -0.60
CA SER A 469 26.72 -16.79 -1.23
C SER A 469 25.89 -17.86 -1.93
N LYS A 470 24.59 -17.61 -2.03
CA LYS A 470 23.66 -18.39 -2.83
C LYS A 470 22.42 -17.60 -3.18
N TRP A 471 21.71 -18.12 -4.18
CA TRP A 471 20.41 -17.63 -4.59
C TRP A 471 19.32 -18.45 -3.92
N VAL A 472 18.34 -17.78 -3.33
CA VAL A 472 17.14 -18.40 -2.75
C VAL A 472 15.89 -17.72 -3.32
N ASN A 473 14.74 -18.38 -3.25
CA ASN A 473 13.48 -17.75 -3.62
C ASN A 473 13.17 -16.54 -2.73
N ALA A 474 12.78 -15.43 -3.36
CA ALA A 474 12.31 -14.25 -2.64
C ALA A 474 11.03 -14.58 -1.85
N THR A 475 10.88 -14.01 -0.67
CA THR A 475 9.68 -14.20 0.18
C THR A 475 8.38 -13.69 -0.45
N ASP A 476 8.50 -12.77 -1.42
CA ASP A 476 7.39 -12.24 -2.22
C ASP A 476 7.06 -13.08 -3.46
N GLY A 477 7.77 -14.20 -3.69
CA GLY A 477 7.56 -15.12 -4.81
C GLY A 477 7.95 -14.58 -6.18
N SER A 478 8.43 -13.34 -6.30
CA SER A 478 8.64 -12.70 -7.61
C SER A 478 9.98 -13.00 -8.30
N GLY A 479 10.86 -13.75 -7.63
CA GLY A 479 12.18 -14.04 -8.17
C GLY A 479 13.14 -14.69 -7.17
N LEU A 480 14.43 -14.48 -7.43
CA LEU A 480 15.54 -14.96 -6.61
C LEU A 480 16.26 -13.80 -5.94
N ILE A 481 16.66 -13.98 -4.68
CA ILE A 481 17.50 -13.03 -3.92
C ILE A 481 18.86 -13.65 -3.59
N LEU A 482 19.91 -12.85 -3.70
CA LEU A 482 21.25 -13.25 -3.27
C LEU A 482 21.42 -12.98 -1.77
N GLY A 483 22.01 -13.95 -1.07
CA GLY A 483 22.41 -13.80 0.33
C GLY A 483 23.55 -14.74 0.68
N ILE A 484 23.91 -14.77 1.95
CA ILE A 484 24.92 -15.68 2.50
C ILE A 484 24.34 -16.47 3.66
N ASP A 485 24.87 -17.68 3.88
CA ASP A 485 24.68 -18.38 5.15
C ASP A 485 25.58 -17.73 6.22
N LEU A 486 24.98 -17.36 7.34
CA LEU A 486 25.68 -16.89 8.53
C LEU A 486 26.21 -18.07 9.35
N ARG A 487 27.17 -17.80 10.23
CA ARG A 487 27.83 -18.82 11.06
C ARG A 487 26.87 -19.57 12.00
N ASP A 488 25.75 -18.95 12.36
CA ASP A 488 24.68 -19.58 13.16
C ASP A 488 23.76 -20.48 12.33
N GLY A 489 24.02 -20.62 11.03
CA GLY A 489 23.23 -21.40 10.09
C GLY A 489 22.05 -20.65 9.48
N SER A 490 21.79 -19.40 9.88
CA SER A 490 20.73 -18.56 9.29
C SER A 490 21.12 -18.05 7.91
N PHE A 491 20.14 -17.60 7.12
CA PHE A 491 20.36 -16.98 5.82
C PHE A 491 20.11 -15.48 5.90
N ALA A 492 21.04 -14.67 5.39
CA ALA A 492 20.91 -13.22 5.37
C ALA A 492 20.99 -12.68 3.93
N PRO A 493 19.95 -12.01 3.42
CA PRO A 493 20.00 -11.32 2.13
C PRO A 493 21.09 -10.25 2.14
N VAL A 494 21.88 -10.18 1.08
CA VAL A 494 22.87 -9.09 0.92
C VAL A 494 22.22 -7.88 0.28
N LYS A 495 22.55 -6.71 0.84
CA LYS A 495 21.95 -5.44 0.47
C LYS A 495 22.96 -4.47 -0.08
N THR A 496 22.53 -3.63 -1.02
CA THR A 496 23.30 -2.47 -1.46
C THR A 496 23.34 -1.40 -0.38
N LYS A 497 24.21 -0.39 -0.51
CA LYS A 497 24.24 0.79 0.38
C LYS A 497 22.90 1.54 0.47
N ASP A 498 22.06 1.45 -0.56
CA ASP A 498 20.70 2.01 -0.58
C ASP A 498 19.67 1.08 0.11
N ASN A 499 20.12 0.06 0.84
CA ASN A 499 19.29 -0.93 1.53
C ASN A 499 18.38 -1.74 0.58
N LYS A 500 18.82 -1.99 -0.66
CA LYS A 500 18.08 -2.78 -1.67
C LYS A 500 18.67 -4.18 -1.81
N ASP A 501 17.82 -5.18 -1.96
CA ASP A 501 18.25 -6.56 -2.23
C ASP A 501 18.79 -6.72 -3.65
N ILE A 502 19.77 -7.61 -3.83
CA ILE A 502 20.18 -8.06 -5.17
C ILE A 502 19.22 -9.15 -5.63
N LYS A 503 18.41 -8.86 -6.66
CA LYS A 503 17.26 -9.70 -7.04
C LYS A 503 17.13 -9.96 -8.54
N ILE A 504 16.91 -11.21 -8.93
CA ILE A 504 16.55 -11.60 -10.30
C ILE A 504 15.06 -11.92 -10.35
N ASP A 505 14.27 -11.14 -11.09
CA ASP A 505 12.84 -11.38 -11.24
C ASP A 505 12.56 -12.45 -12.30
N PHE A 506 11.49 -13.25 -12.11
CA PHE A 506 11.17 -14.34 -13.02
C PHE A 506 10.66 -13.87 -14.40
N ASP A 507 10.12 -12.65 -14.49
CA ASP A 507 9.73 -11.99 -15.75
C ASP A 507 10.85 -11.14 -16.37
N ASP A 508 12.05 -11.15 -15.79
CA ASP A 508 13.17 -10.40 -16.33
C ASP A 508 13.68 -11.02 -17.63
N THR A 509 13.41 -10.33 -18.75
CA THR A 509 13.86 -10.73 -20.09
C THR A 509 15.19 -10.09 -20.48
N THR A 510 15.80 -9.30 -19.60
CA THR A 510 17.01 -8.52 -19.87
C THR A 510 18.29 -9.26 -19.45
N TYR A 511 19.42 -8.87 -20.06
CA TYR A 511 20.76 -9.32 -19.65
C TYR A 511 21.43 -8.33 -18.69
N ARG A 512 20.67 -7.50 -17.99
CA ARG A 512 21.23 -6.57 -17.00
C ARG A 512 21.58 -7.30 -15.72
N VAL A 513 22.74 -7.05 -15.13
CA VAL A 513 23.05 -7.54 -13.80
C VAL A 513 22.11 -6.88 -12.81
N SER A 514 21.35 -7.69 -12.07
CA SER A 514 20.38 -7.20 -11.11
C SER A 514 21.03 -6.32 -10.04
N GLY A 515 20.52 -5.11 -9.83
CA GLY A 515 21.02 -4.19 -8.80
C GLY A 515 22.10 -3.20 -9.25
N ILE A 516 22.60 -3.31 -10.48
CA ILE A 516 23.55 -2.34 -11.09
C ILE A 516 23.22 -2.10 -12.56
N SER A 517 23.54 -0.91 -13.08
CA SER A 517 23.29 -0.54 -14.49
C SER A 517 24.34 -1.12 -15.44
N LEU A 518 24.69 -2.40 -15.29
CA LEU A 518 25.63 -3.11 -16.16
C LEU A 518 24.93 -4.22 -16.93
N ASP A 519 25.25 -4.36 -18.20
CA ASP A 519 24.87 -5.53 -18.99
C ASP A 519 25.90 -6.65 -18.75
N ILE A 520 25.43 -7.89 -18.64
CA ILE A 520 26.28 -9.07 -18.60
C ILE A 520 27.11 -9.11 -19.89
N GLU A 521 28.42 -9.33 -19.81
CA GLU A 521 29.27 -9.34 -21.02
C GLU A 521 28.84 -10.45 -22.00
N GLU A 522 28.77 -10.11 -23.30
CA GLU A 522 28.30 -11.04 -24.35
C GLU A 522 29.16 -12.31 -24.43
N GLY A 523 30.47 -12.19 -24.16
CA GLY A 523 31.39 -13.32 -24.10
C GLY A 523 31.01 -14.34 -23.03
N LEU A 524 30.69 -13.87 -21.81
CA LEU A 524 30.24 -14.71 -20.70
C LEU A 524 28.90 -15.39 -21.01
N ARG A 525 27.98 -14.68 -21.68
CA ARG A 525 26.71 -15.25 -22.14
C ARG A 525 26.95 -16.43 -23.09
N LYS A 526 27.79 -16.23 -24.11
CA LYS A 526 28.09 -17.25 -25.13
C LYS A 526 28.83 -18.46 -24.55
N GLU A 527 29.74 -18.24 -23.61
CA GLU A 527 30.48 -19.32 -22.96
C GLU A 527 29.54 -20.23 -22.14
N LYS A 528 28.65 -19.61 -21.34
CA LYS A 528 27.70 -20.37 -20.53
C LYS A 528 26.65 -21.10 -21.37
N THR A 529 26.15 -20.50 -22.45
CA THR A 529 25.27 -21.18 -23.40
C THR A 529 25.95 -22.41 -24.00
N LYS A 530 27.21 -22.29 -24.45
CA LYS A 530 27.98 -23.43 -24.97
C LYS A 530 28.20 -24.52 -23.92
N GLN A 531 28.50 -24.16 -22.67
CA GLN A 531 28.65 -25.13 -21.58
C GLN A 531 27.34 -25.90 -21.32
N THR A 532 26.21 -25.20 -21.37
CA THR A 532 24.88 -25.80 -21.20
C THR A 532 24.53 -26.73 -22.36
N GLU A 533 24.80 -26.32 -23.61
CA GLU A 533 24.61 -27.15 -24.80
C GLU A 533 25.47 -28.41 -24.77
N MET A 534 26.75 -28.29 -24.40
CA MET A 534 27.66 -29.44 -24.24
C MET A 534 27.22 -30.40 -23.12
N GLN A 535 26.72 -29.88 -21.99
CA GLN A 535 26.15 -30.71 -20.92
C GLN A 535 24.90 -31.47 -21.41
N ILE A 536 24.00 -30.81 -22.13
CA ILE A 536 22.81 -31.44 -22.72
C ILE A 536 23.19 -32.53 -23.74
N GLU A 537 24.18 -32.29 -24.61
CA GLU A 537 24.68 -33.31 -25.55
C GLU A 537 25.34 -34.49 -24.84
N SER A 538 26.13 -34.24 -23.79
CA SER A 538 26.77 -35.30 -23.00
C SER A 538 25.76 -36.21 -22.29
N LEU A 539 24.63 -35.66 -21.84
CA LEU A 539 23.53 -36.41 -21.22
C LEU A 539 22.74 -37.25 -22.24
N LYS A 540 22.62 -36.79 -23.49
CA LYS A 540 22.02 -37.57 -24.58
C LYS A 540 22.88 -38.78 -25.00
N GLY A 541 24.19 -38.71 -24.80
CA GLY A 541 25.12 -39.82 -25.05
C GLY A 541 25.06 -40.96 -24.02
N PHE A 542 24.36 -40.76 -22.90
CA PHE A 542 24.30 -41.71 -21.77
C PHE A 542 23.00 -42.51 -21.67
N ILE A 543 22.07 -42.39 -22.63
CA ILE A 543 20.90 -43.27 -22.71
C ILE A 543 21.38 -44.61 -23.29
N PRO A 544 21.39 -45.73 -22.54
CA PRO A 544 21.65 -47.04 -23.13
C PRO A 544 20.53 -47.33 -24.12
N ARG A 545 20.90 -47.70 -25.35
CA ARG A 545 19.94 -48.17 -26.37
C ARG A 545 19.24 -49.45 -25.93
#